data_AF-A0A6J5ETD6-F1
#
_entry.id   AF-A0A6J5ETD6-F1
#
_cell.length_a   1.000
_cell.length_b   1.000
_cell.length_c   1.000
_cell.angle_alpha   90.00
_cell.angle_beta   90.00
_cell.angle_gamma   90.00
#
_symmetry.space_group_name_H-M   'P 1'
#
loop_
_entity.id
_entity.type
_entity.pdbx_description
1 polymer ?
#
loop_
_entity_poly.entity_id
_entity_poly.type
_entity_poly.pdbx_seq_one_letter_code
_entity_poly.pdbx_strand_id
1 'polypeptide(L)'
;MDAVTKRRAQRQTSRYRRSEGRIIPSRRYNHAMISPDVTLIVGGARSGKSAHAEQLASDSARPVTYIATARVADDEFAARVAQHRARRPAHWRVVEAPVDLAGTLAAADAPGHCILIDCLTLWLANLLCPPDNATPTGDYQTHFDAFDAALAAAQSKVIVVSNEIGLGVVPLGAATRLYVDELGRLNQRIAARAAAVTLMVAGLPLVLKAAVLNAPAPDASGR
;
A
#
# COMPACT_ATOMS: atom_id res chain seq x y z
N MET A 1 -52.06 10.09 -12.81
CA MET A 1 -50.60 9.81 -12.86
C MET A 1 -50.27 9.41 -14.29
N ASP A 2 -49.84 10.39 -15.08
CA ASP A 2 -49.96 10.34 -16.55
C ASP A 2 -48.93 9.46 -17.26
N ALA A 3 -49.35 8.95 -18.42
CA ALA A 3 -48.59 8.07 -19.31
C ALA A 3 -47.25 8.65 -19.79
N VAL A 4 -47.01 9.95 -19.60
CA VAL A 4 -45.75 10.63 -19.88
C VAL A 4 -44.66 10.28 -18.85
N THR A 5 -45.03 10.01 -17.59
CA THR A 5 -44.09 9.68 -16.51
C THR A 5 -43.56 8.24 -16.63
N LYS A 6 -44.39 7.30 -17.11
CA LYS A 6 -43.98 5.91 -17.35
C LYS A 6 -42.98 5.76 -18.51
N ARG A 7 -43.07 6.60 -19.55
CA ARG A 7 -42.11 6.58 -20.69
C ARG A 7 -40.75 7.19 -20.36
N ARG A 8 -40.63 8.06 -19.36
CA ARG A 8 -39.32 8.55 -18.86
C ARG A 8 -38.59 7.51 -18.01
N ALA A 9 -39.32 6.75 -17.18
CA ALA A 9 -38.74 5.70 -16.34
C ALA A 9 -38.19 4.51 -17.16
N GLN A 10 -38.85 4.11 -18.25
CA GLN A 10 -38.35 3.02 -19.13
C GLN A 10 -37.22 3.44 -20.08
N ARG A 11 -37.03 4.73 -20.36
CA ARG A 11 -35.85 5.22 -21.11
C ARG A 11 -34.60 5.43 -20.25
N GLN A 12 -34.75 5.54 -18.93
CA GLN A 12 -33.61 5.63 -18.00
C GLN A 12 -33.02 4.27 -17.62
N THR A 13 -33.80 3.18 -17.64
CA THR A 13 -33.31 1.83 -17.33
C THR A 13 -32.65 1.12 -18.53
N SER A 14 -32.77 1.67 -19.74
CA SER A 14 -32.13 1.13 -20.96
C SER A 14 -30.68 1.60 -21.17
N ARG A 15 -30.19 2.60 -20.43
CA ARG A 15 -28.80 3.10 -20.55
C ARG A 15 -27.82 2.45 -19.58
N TYR A 16 -28.30 1.55 -18.70
CA TYR A 16 -27.48 0.88 -17.68
C TYR A 16 -27.09 -0.57 -18.05
N ARG A 17 -27.38 -1.02 -19.28
CA ARG A 17 -26.92 -2.30 -19.83
C ARG A 17 -26.09 -2.07 -21.09
N ARG A 18 -24.82 -1.74 -20.90
CA ARG A 18 -23.66 -2.00 -21.78
C ARG A 18 -22.50 -1.08 -21.37
N SER A 19 -21.82 -1.48 -20.31
CA SER A 19 -20.42 -1.11 -20.11
C SER A 19 -19.73 -2.31 -19.46
N GLU A 20 -19.68 -3.41 -20.21
CA GLU A 20 -18.64 -4.42 -20.01
C GLU A 20 -17.28 -3.71 -20.08
N GLY A 21 -16.39 -4.15 -19.19
CA GLY A 21 -15.21 -3.41 -18.77
C GLY A 21 -14.39 -2.84 -19.92
N ARG A 22 -14.40 -1.51 -20.03
CA ARG A 22 -13.38 -0.81 -20.78
C ARG A 22 -12.14 -0.75 -19.88
N ILE A 23 -11.31 -1.78 -19.96
CA ILE A 23 -9.95 -1.77 -19.45
C ILE A 23 -9.29 -0.53 -20.06
N ILE A 24 -9.00 0.48 -19.23
CA ILE A 24 -8.27 1.66 -19.65
C ILE A 24 -6.87 1.17 -20.04
N PRO A 25 -6.40 1.40 -21.27
CA PRO A 25 -5.10 0.88 -21.70
C PRO A 25 -4.00 1.49 -20.82
N SER A 26 -3.21 0.61 -20.20
CA SER A 26 -2.10 0.85 -19.27
C SER A 26 -0.88 1.55 -19.93
N ARG A 27 -1.11 2.59 -20.73
CA ARG A 27 -0.07 3.22 -21.56
C ARG A 27 0.86 4.21 -20.82
N ARG A 28 0.94 4.16 -19.48
CA ARG A 28 1.79 5.08 -18.69
C ARG A 28 2.76 4.42 -17.71
N TYR A 29 2.74 3.10 -17.56
CA TYR A 29 3.71 2.42 -16.70
C TYR A 29 4.67 1.61 -17.55
N ASN A 30 5.97 1.90 -17.41
CA ASN A 30 7.01 1.10 -18.03
C ASN A 30 6.96 -0.30 -17.39
N HIS A 31 6.53 -1.31 -18.13
CA HIS A 31 6.25 -2.65 -17.57
C HIS A 31 7.52 -3.32 -17.00
N ALA A 32 8.71 -2.89 -17.44
CA ALA A 32 9.99 -3.33 -16.90
C ALA A 32 10.25 -2.92 -15.45
N MET A 33 9.46 -1.99 -14.88
CA MET A 33 9.62 -1.51 -13.49
C MET A 33 8.55 -2.05 -12.53
N ILE A 34 7.60 -2.87 -13.00
CA ILE A 34 6.51 -3.37 -12.16
C ILE A 34 6.92 -4.72 -11.58
N SER A 35 6.99 -4.79 -10.24
CA SER A 35 7.16 -6.05 -9.52
C SER A 35 5.78 -6.71 -9.35
N PRO A 36 5.53 -7.92 -9.91
CA PRO A 36 4.21 -8.57 -9.90
C PRO A 36 3.72 -8.86 -8.48
N ASP A 37 4.65 -9.04 -7.54
CA ASP A 37 4.40 -9.45 -6.16
C ASP A 37 4.31 -8.29 -5.16
N VAL A 38 4.43 -7.03 -5.62
CA VAL A 38 4.30 -5.84 -4.76
C VAL A 38 2.88 -5.27 -4.83
N THR A 39 2.25 -5.08 -3.68
CA THR A 39 0.95 -4.41 -3.53
C THR A 39 1.07 -3.23 -2.60
N LEU A 40 0.56 -2.07 -3.01
CA LEU A 40 0.50 -0.86 -2.18
C LEU A 40 -0.94 -0.62 -1.71
N ILE A 41 -1.11 -0.36 -0.42
CA ILE A 41 -2.38 0.04 0.19
C ILE A 41 -2.20 1.42 0.82
N VAL A 42 -2.90 2.41 0.29
CA VAL A 42 -2.90 3.79 0.78
C VAL A 42 -4.26 4.17 1.37
N GLY A 43 -4.30 5.20 2.20
CA GLY A 43 -5.56 5.80 2.66
C GLY A 43 -5.40 6.66 3.89
N GLY A 44 -6.46 7.36 4.28
CA GLY A 44 -6.44 8.22 5.46
C GLY A 44 -6.21 7.48 6.78
N ALA A 45 -6.07 8.24 7.86
CA ALA A 45 -6.14 7.68 9.20
C ALA A 45 -7.51 7.01 9.42
N ARG A 46 -7.53 5.84 10.07
CA ARG A 46 -8.75 5.06 10.36
C ARG A 46 -9.58 4.67 9.12
N SER A 47 -8.99 4.64 7.93
CA SER A 47 -9.68 4.23 6.71
C SER A 47 -9.87 2.72 6.53
N GLY A 48 -9.33 1.90 7.45
CA GLY A 48 -9.37 0.43 7.37
C GLY A 48 -8.18 -0.23 6.66
N LYS A 49 -7.16 0.54 6.24
CA LYS A 49 -6.02 -0.01 5.47
C LYS A 49 -5.21 -1.11 6.14
N SER A 50 -4.88 -1.01 7.43
CA SER A 50 -4.12 -2.07 8.11
C SER A 50 -4.93 -3.36 8.20
N ALA A 51 -6.24 -3.29 8.50
CA ALA A 51 -7.10 -4.47 8.51
C ALA A 51 -7.22 -5.10 7.12
N HIS A 52 -7.35 -4.31 6.06
CA HIS A 52 -7.37 -4.81 4.69
C HIS A 52 -6.02 -5.46 4.30
N ALA A 53 -4.89 -4.87 4.71
CA ALA A 53 -3.57 -5.43 4.47
C ALA A 53 -3.33 -6.73 5.23
N GLU A 54 -3.75 -6.80 6.49
CA GLU A 54 -3.72 -8.00 7.34
C GLU A 54 -4.55 -9.13 6.71
N GLN A 55 -5.75 -8.82 6.19
CA GLN A 55 -6.58 -9.79 5.47
C GLN A 55 -5.89 -10.30 4.20
N LEU A 56 -5.35 -9.40 3.37
CA LEU A 56 -4.66 -9.78 2.13
C LEU A 56 -3.41 -10.64 2.40
N ALA A 57 -2.68 -10.38 3.49
CA ALA A 57 -1.56 -11.21 3.90
C ALA A 57 -2.03 -12.60 4.36
N SER A 58 -3.12 -12.67 5.13
CA SER A 58 -3.72 -13.95 5.56
C SER A 58 -4.22 -14.78 4.37
N ASP A 59 -4.93 -14.15 3.44
CA ASP A 59 -5.48 -14.78 2.24
C ASP A 59 -4.40 -15.27 1.26
N SER A 60 -3.16 -14.79 1.41
CA SER A 60 -2.05 -15.28 0.61
C SER A 60 -1.70 -16.75 0.90
N ALA A 61 -2.12 -17.27 2.07
CA ALA A 61 -1.78 -18.60 2.57
C ALA A 61 -0.26 -18.89 2.61
N ARG A 62 0.56 -17.84 2.71
CA ARG A 62 2.03 -17.92 2.82
C ARG A 62 2.48 -17.64 4.25
N PRO A 63 3.66 -18.12 4.68
CA PRO A 63 4.28 -17.66 5.92
C PRO A 63 4.44 -16.13 5.90
N VAL A 64 3.89 -15.46 6.92
CA VAL A 64 3.87 -13.99 6.99
C VAL A 64 4.95 -13.47 7.93
N THR A 65 5.76 -12.52 7.45
CA THR A 65 6.57 -11.64 8.30
C THR A 65 5.96 -10.23 8.29
N TYR A 66 5.55 -9.74 9.46
CA TYR A 66 5.11 -8.38 9.66
C TYR A 66 6.30 -7.50 10.05
N ILE A 67 6.58 -6.47 9.26
CA ILE A 67 7.61 -5.47 9.55
C ILE A 67 6.93 -4.22 10.12
N ALA A 68 7.13 -3.98 11.41
CA ALA A 68 6.61 -2.81 12.10
C ALA A 68 7.64 -1.66 12.02
N THR A 69 7.25 -0.53 11.46
CA THR A 69 8.13 0.65 11.34
C THR A 69 7.90 1.68 12.43
N ALA A 70 6.85 1.51 13.22
CA ALA A 70 6.47 2.38 14.31
C ALA A 70 7.52 2.37 15.44
N ARG A 71 7.91 3.55 15.93
CA ARG A 71 8.48 3.70 17.28
C ARG A 71 7.34 4.11 18.22
N VAL A 72 7.15 3.39 19.32
CA VAL A 72 6.12 3.76 20.30
C VAL A 72 6.59 5.03 21.02
N ALA A 73 5.92 6.16 20.75
CA ALA A 73 6.32 7.47 21.26
C ALA A 73 5.46 7.96 22.43
N ASP A 74 4.19 7.54 22.50
CA ASP A 74 3.25 7.95 23.55
C ASP A 74 2.22 6.85 23.88
N ASP A 75 1.52 7.01 25.00
CA ASP A 75 0.56 6.03 25.53
C ASP A 75 -0.67 5.83 24.63
N GLU A 76 -1.12 6.88 23.93
CA GLU A 76 -2.23 6.78 22.98
C GLU A 76 -1.83 5.89 21.79
N PHE A 77 -0.60 6.08 21.30
CA PHE A 77 -0.02 5.31 20.23
C PHE A 77 0.31 3.89 20.69
N ALA A 78 0.72 3.69 21.94
CA ALA A 78 0.90 2.38 22.55
C ALA A 78 -0.41 1.57 22.55
N ALA A 79 -1.53 2.18 22.94
CA ALA A 79 -2.84 1.53 22.90
C ALA A 79 -3.25 1.13 21.47
N ARG A 80 -2.95 1.98 20.48
CA ARG A 80 -3.19 1.67 19.06
C ARG A 80 -2.33 0.50 18.58
N VAL A 81 -1.04 0.47 18.95
CA VAL A 81 -0.12 -0.63 18.64
C VAL A 81 -0.60 -1.93 19.30
N ALA A 82 -1.07 -1.88 20.55
CA ALA A 82 -1.63 -3.03 21.25
C ALA A 82 -2.84 -3.62 20.52
N GLN A 83 -3.77 -2.76 20.05
CA GLN A 83 -4.91 -3.22 19.24
C GLN A 83 -4.46 -3.90 17.94
N HIS A 84 -3.45 -3.34 17.26
CA HIS A 84 -2.89 -3.96 16.04
C HIS A 84 -2.21 -5.29 16.37
N ARG A 85 -1.49 -5.39 17.49
CA ARG A 85 -0.87 -6.65 17.95
C ARG A 85 -1.93 -7.71 18.22
N ALA A 86 -3.04 -7.37 18.87
CA ALA A 86 -4.10 -8.30 19.21
C ALA A 86 -4.87 -8.86 18.00
N ARG A 87 -4.99 -8.10 16.90
CA ARG A 87 -5.67 -8.58 15.68
C ARG A 87 -4.82 -9.56 14.85
N ARG A 88 -3.50 -9.48 14.97
CA ARG A 88 -2.59 -10.28 14.15
C ARG A 88 -2.58 -11.74 14.60
N PRO A 89 -2.57 -12.72 13.68
CA PRO A 89 -2.38 -14.11 14.04
C PRO A 89 -1.07 -14.32 14.80
N ALA A 90 -1.11 -15.04 15.92
CA ALA A 90 0.05 -15.25 16.80
C ALA A 90 1.22 -16.00 16.12
N HIS A 91 0.96 -16.70 15.02
CA HIS A 91 1.97 -17.44 14.26
C HIS A 91 2.77 -16.54 13.29
N TRP A 92 2.41 -15.26 13.14
CA TRP A 92 3.16 -14.35 12.29
C TRP A 92 4.47 -13.94 12.95
N ARG A 93 5.56 -13.97 12.19
CA ARG A 93 6.82 -13.39 12.65
C ARG A 93 6.68 -11.87 12.63
N VAL A 94 7.08 -11.20 13.70
CA VAL A 94 7.11 -9.73 13.78
C VAL A 94 8.54 -9.26 13.92
N VAL A 95 8.95 -8.31 13.09
CA VAL A 95 10.27 -7.67 13.16
C VAL A 95 10.07 -6.16 13.16
N GLU A 96 10.83 -5.45 13.99
CA GLU A 96 10.79 -3.99 14.04
C GLU A 96 11.88 -3.41 13.13
N ALA A 97 11.51 -2.47 12.26
CA ALA A 97 12.41 -1.80 11.33
C ALA A 97 12.12 -0.30 11.28
N PRO A 98 12.42 0.43 12.36
CA PRO A 98 12.11 1.86 12.42
C PRO A 98 12.98 2.70 11.47
N VAL A 99 14.14 2.22 11.05
CA VAL A 99 15.10 2.94 10.20
C VAL A 99 15.60 2.06 9.05
N ASP A 100 16.25 0.92 9.35
CA ASP A 100 16.76 0.00 8.32
C ASP A 100 15.66 -0.93 7.76
N LEU A 101 14.75 -0.35 7.00
CA LEU A 101 13.67 -1.09 6.35
C LEU A 101 14.16 -1.97 5.21
N ALA A 102 15.16 -1.51 4.45
CA ALA A 102 15.72 -2.23 3.31
C ALA A 102 16.45 -3.51 3.75
N GLY A 103 17.34 -3.41 4.75
CA GLY A 103 18.04 -4.57 5.31
C GLY A 103 17.07 -5.55 5.96
N THR A 104 16.05 -5.06 6.67
CA THR A 104 15.03 -5.93 7.28
C THR A 104 14.20 -6.65 6.22
N LEU A 105 13.81 -5.97 5.14
CA LEU A 105 13.12 -6.59 4.01
C LEU A 105 13.97 -7.70 3.39
N ALA A 106 15.24 -7.42 3.08
CA ALA A 106 16.15 -8.39 2.49
C ALA A 106 16.39 -9.61 3.40
N ALA A 107 16.55 -9.41 4.71
CA ALA A 107 16.73 -10.49 5.67
C ALA A 107 15.45 -11.33 5.88
N ALA A 108 14.27 -10.73 5.65
CA ALA A 108 12.99 -11.40 5.76
C ALA A 108 12.56 -12.11 4.48
N ASP A 109 13.18 -11.77 3.35
CA ASP A 109 12.79 -12.22 2.03
C ASP A 109 13.05 -13.72 1.82
N ALA A 110 12.03 -14.41 1.30
CA ALA A 110 12.14 -15.80 0.88
C ALA A 110 11.08 -16.15 -0.18
N PRO A 111 11.38 -17.02 -1.15
CA PRO A 111 10.40 -17.51 -2.11
C PRO A 111 9.18 -18.14 -1.41
N GLY A 112 7.98 -17.82 -1.88
CA GLY A 112 6.75 -18.36 -1.31
C GLY A 112 6.35 -17.77 0.05
N HIS A 113 7.05 -16.74 0.54
CA HIS A 113 6.66 -16.01 1.74
C HIS A 113 5.84 -14.75 1.41
N CYS A 114 5.23 -14.17 2.44
CA CYS A 114 4.60 -12.86 2.40
C CYS A 114 5.20 -11.92 3.45
N ILE A 115 5.49 -10.69 3.05
CA ILE A 115 5.98 -9.62 3.91
C ILE A 115 4.93 -8.51 3.92
N LEU A 116 4.50 -8.12 5.12
CA LEU A 116 3.60 -6.99 5.33
C LEU A 116 4.33 -5.88 6.07
N ILE A 117 4.47 -4.72 5.42
CA ILE A 117 5.13 -3.53 5.98
C ILE A 117 4.05 -2.51 6.40
N ASP A 118 4.03 -2.14 7.68
CA ASP A 118 3.09 -1.17 8.24
C ASP A 118 3.82 -0.22 9.21
N CYS A 119 4.03 1.05 8.85
CA CYS A 119 3.75 1.70 7.55
C CYS A 119 4.85 2.69 7.14
N LEU A 120 4.88 3.03 5.85
CA LEU A 120 5.84 4.01 5.31
C LEU A 120 5.70 5.39 5.94
N THR A 121 4.51 5.76 6.40
CA THR A 121 4.22 7.01 7.10
C THR A 121 5.06 7.19 8.36
N LEU A 122 5.18 6.13 9.17
CA LEU A 122 5.95 6.18 10.41
C LEU A 122 7.43 5.97 10.16
N TRP A 123 7.78 5.15 9.17
CA TRP A 123 9.15 5.01 8.73
C TRP A 123 9.74 6.36 8.28
N LEU A 124 9.02 7.10 7.44
CA LEU A 124 9.43 8.43 7.01
C LEU A 124 9.54 9.43 8.17
N ALA A 125 8.59 9.36 9.12
CA ALA A 125 8.64 10.20 10.30
C ALA A 125 9.91 9.93 11.13
N ASN A 126 10.31 8.65 11.28
CA ASN A 126 11.55 8.30 11.99
C ASN A 126 12.81 8.83 11.28
N LEU A 127 12.80 8.96 9.95
CA LEU A 127 13.95 9.47 9.19
C LEU A 127 14.04 11.01 9.25
N LEU A 128 12.91 11.70 9.06
CA LEU A 128 12.88 13.16 8.94
C LEU A 128 12.74 13.89 10.28
N CYS A 129 12.09 13.26 11.25
CA CYS A 129 11.76 13.86 12.54
C CYS A 129 11.95 12.83 13.66
N PRO A 130 13.19 12.33 13.86
CA PRO A 130 13.43 11.35 14.90
C PRO A 130 13.11 11.95 16.30
N PRO A 131 12.65 11.13 17.25
CA PRO A 131 12.32 11.59 18.60
C PRO A 131 13.56 12.13 19.34
N ASP A 132 13.33 12.78 20.48
CA ASP A 132 14.34 13.20 21.46
C ASP A 132 15.41 14.18 20.95
N ASN A 133 15.05 15.05 20.00
CA ASN A 133 15.96 15.99 19.33
C ASN A 133 17.15 15.30 18.64
N ALA A 134 17.03 14.00 18.33
CA ALA A 134 18.02 13.32 17.52
C ALA A 134 18.18 14.02 16.17
N THR A 135 19.38 13.97 15.62
CA THR A 135 19.64 14.57 14.31
C THR A 135 18.86 13.80 13.25
N PRO A 136 18.03 14.47 12.42
CA PRO A 136 17.40 13.85 11.27
C PRO A 136 18.43 13.11 10.43
N THR A 137 18.03 11.99 9.82
CA THR A 137 18.90 11.29 8.89
C THR A 137 19.14 12.20 7.70
N GLY A 138 20.32 12.82 7.63
CA GLY A 138 20.68 13.78 6.58
C GLY A 138 20.67 13.18 5.16
N ASP A 139 20.60 11.85 5.05
CA ASP A 139 20.61 11.10 3.81
C ASP A 139 19.43 10.09 3.73
N TYR A 140 18.22 10.56 4.04
CA TYR A 140 17.01 9.74 3.90
C TYR A 140 16.75 9.28 2.46
N GLN A 141 17.31 9.97 1.46
CA GLN A 141 17.25 9.54 0.06
C GLN A 141 17.95 8.19 -0.15
N THR A 142 19.13 7.97 0.45
CA THR A 142 19.80 6.66 0.41
C THR A 142 18.92 5.55 0.99
N HIS A 143 18.12 5.83 2.03
CA HIS A 143 17.16 4.86 2.56
C HIS A 143 16.04 4.53 1.54
N PHE A 144 15.57 5.52 0.77
CA PHE A 144 14.58 5.28 -0.28
C PHE A 144 15.14 4.45 -1.42
N ASP A 145 16.37 4.75 -1.86
CA ASP A 145 17.03 4.03 -2.95
C ASP A 145 17.34 2.59 -2.53
N ALA A 146 17.79 2.37 -1.29
CA ALA A 146 18.01 1.02 -0.75
C ALA A 146 16.70 0.23 -0.64
N PHE A 147 15.61 0.86 -0.19
CA PHE A 147 14.30 0.20 -0.09
C PHE A 147 13.75 -0.16 -1.47
N ASP A 148 13.91 0.73 -2.45
CA ASP A 148 13.53 0.48 -3.83
C ASP A 148 14.31 -0.68 -4.46
N ALA A 149 15.61 -0.77 -4.20
CA ALA A 149 16.44 -1.88 -4.65
C ALA A 149 16.01 -3.20 -3.99
N ALA A 150 15.72 -3.18 -2.68
CA ALA A 150 15.24 -4.36 -1.95
C ALA A 150 13.87 -4.84 -2.48
N LEU A 151 12.94 -3.92 -2.78
CA LEU A 151 11.65 -4.28 -3.41
C LEU A 151 11.80 -4.85 -4.82
N ALA A 152 12.80 -4.39 -5.59
CA ALA A 152 13.07 -4.91 -6.92
C ALA A 152 13.67 -6.32 -6.88
N ALA A 153 14.45 -6.64 -5.84
CA ALA A 153 15.08 -7.95 -5.65
C ALA A 153 14.17 -8.97 -4.93
N ALA A 154 13.11 -8.51 -4.27
CA ALA A 154 12.27 -9.34 -3.41
C ALA A 154 11.63 -10.53 -4.15
N GLN A 155 11.75 -11.72 -3.57
CA GLN A 155 11.13 -12.95 -4.04
C GLN A 155 9.80 -13.24 -3.31
N SER A 156 9.56 -12.57 -2.19
CA SER A 156 8.32 -12.64 -1.41
C SER A 156 7.20 -11.82 -2.06
N LYS A 157 5.95 -12.14 -1.70
CA LYS A 157 4.85 -11.19 -1.87
C LYS A 157 5.02 -10.06 -0.86
N VAL A 158 5.13 -8.82 -1.32
CA VAL A 158 5.31 -7.66 -0.45
C VAL A 158 4.05 -6.78 -0.46
N ILE A 159 3.44 -6.61 0.70
CA ILE A 159 2.31 -5.71 0.92
C ILE A 159 2.82 -4.51 1.71
N VAL A 160 2.63 -3.31 1.16
CA VAL A 160 3.13 -2.07 1.74
C VAL A 160 1.97 -1.17 2.11
N VAL A 161 1.91 -0.74 3.36
CA VAL A 161 0.88 0.18 3.87
C VAL A 161 1.46 1.59 4.00
N SER A 162 0.69 2.59 3.58
CA SER A 162 1.02 4.01 3.78
C SER A 162 -0.24 4.86 3.99
N ASN A 163 -0.09 6.03 4.59
CA ASN A 163 -1.14 7.04 4.62
C ASN A 163 -1.17 7.86 3.32
N GLU A 164 -2.37 8.29 2.94
CA GLU A 164 -2.54 9.43 2.04
C GLU A 164 -2.92 10.66 2.87
N ILE A 165 -2.06 11.68 2.85
CA ILE A 165 -2.20 12.91 3.67
C ILE A 165 -2.22 14.19 2.83
N GLY A 166 -1.87 14.12 1.54
CA GLY A 166 -1.74 15.28 0.65
C GLY A 166 -3.06 15.81 0.09
N LEU A 167 -4.21 15.28 0.53
CA LEU A 167 -5.54 15.67 0.05
C LEU A 167 -6.18 16.83 0.84
N GLY A 168 -5.45 17.41 1.80
CA GLY A 168 -5.90 18.49 2.67
C GLY A 168 -5.30 19.86 2.33
N VAL A 169 -5.27 20.73 3.34
CA VAL A 169 -4.66 22.07 3.24
C VAL A 169 -3.13 21.96 3.30
N VAL A 170 -2.42 22.81 2.56
CA VAL A 170 -0.96 22.91 2.61
C VAL A 170 -0.51 23.28 4.03
N PRO A 171 0.38 22.52 4.68
CA PRO A 171 0.85 22.83 6.03
C PRO A 171 1.59 24.18 6.10
N LEU A 172 1.47 24.89 7.23
CA LEU A 172 2.16 26.15 7.47
C LEU A 172 3.61 25.97 7.96
N GLY A 173 3.91 24.87 8.65
CA GLY A 173 5.26 24.53 9.13
C GLY A 173 6.14 23.92 8.05
N ALA A 174 7.40 24.36 7.96
CA ALA A 174 8.36 23.87 6.95
C ALA A 174 8.63 22.36 7.08
N ALA A 175 8.83 21.86 8.31
CA ALA A 175 9.05 20.44 8.56
C ALA A 175 7.83 19.59 8.16
N THR A 176 6.61 20.04 8.50
CA THR A 176 5.38 19.33 8.13
C THR A 176 5.15 19.33 6.61
N ARG A 177 5.45 20.45 5.91
CA ARG A 177 5.40 20.48 4.44
C ARG A 177 6.39 19.49 3.83
N LEU A 178 7.63 19.50 4.28
CA LEU A 178 8.65 18.55 3.81
C LEU A 178 8.18 17.12 3.98
N TYR A 179 7.64 16.78 5.15
CA TYR A 179 7.10 15.45 5.43
C TYR A 179 5.95 15.07 4.47
N VAL A 180 4.98 15.96 4.25
CA VAL A 180 3.85 15.72 3.34
C VAL A 180 4.34 15.52 1.90
N ASP A 181 5.25 16.37 1.44
CA ASP A 181 5.80 16.30 0.09
C ASP A 181 6.60 15.01 -0.12
N GLU A 182 7.47 14.64 0.83
CA GLU A 182 8.26 13.42 0.75
C GLU A 182 7.41 12.15 0.89
N LEU A 183 6.35 12.15 1.71
CA LEU A 183 5.43 11.01 1.76
C LEU A 183 4.71 10.83 0.43
N GLY A 184 4.31 11.93 -0.21
CA GLY A 184 3.72 11.91 -1.56
C GLY A 184 4.68 11.36 -2.61
N ARG A 185 5.96 11.77 -2.58
CA ARG A 185 7.01 11.23 -3.47
C ARG A 185 7.26 9.75 -3.22
N LEU A 186 7.36 9.34 -1.96
CA LEU A 186 7.55 7.94 -1.56
C LEU A 186 6.37 7.07 -2.03
N ASN A 187 5.13 7.50 -1.78
CA ASN A 187 3.93 6.79 -2.25
C ASN A 187 3.93 6.62 -3.78
N GLN A 188 4.33 7.65 -4.53
CA GLN A 188 4.45 7.57 -5.99
C GLN A 188 5.52 6.55 -6.43
N ARG A 189 6.69 6.54 -5.78
CA ARG A 189 7.77 5.57 -6.05
C ARG A 189 7.29 4.13 -5.87
N ILE A 190 6.57 3.86 -4.77
CA ILE A 190 6.05 2.50 -4.50
C ILE A 190 4.91 2.15 -5.44
N ALA A 191 3.98 3.08 -5.71
CA ALA A 191 2.86 2.86 -6.64
C ALA A 191 3.32 2.54 -8.07
N ALA A 192 4.42 3.17 -8.53
CA ALA A 192 5.00 2.88 -9.84
C ALA A 192 5.46 1.42 -9.96
N ARG A 193 6.05 0.87 -8.88
CA ARG A 193 6.55 -0.51 -8.81
C ARG A 193 5.48 -1.54 -8.49
N ALA A 194 4.48 -1.17 -7.70
CA ALA A 194 3.43 -2.08 -7.27
C ALA A 194 2.60 -2.57 -8.45
N ALA A 195 2.34 -3.87 -8.55
CA ALA A 195 1.40 -4.42 -9.53
C ALA A 195 -0.05 -4.04 -9.19
N ALA A 196 -0.37 -3.91 -7.91
CA ALA A 196 -1.67 -3.49 -7.43
C ALA A 196 -1.56 -2.29 -6.47
N VAL A 197 -2.48 -1.33 -6.60
CA VAL A 197 -2.59 -0.17 -5.70
C VAL A 197 -4.05 0.00 -5.31
N THR A 198 -4.31 0.05 -4.01
CA THR A 198 -5.65 0.24 -3.44
C THR A 198 -5.67 1.46 -2.54
N LEU A 199 -6.66 2.33 -2.73
CA LEU A 199 -7.00 3.40 -1.81
C LEU A 199 -8.13 2.95 -0.90
N MET A 200 -7.93 3.01 0.41
CA MET A 200 -8.94 2.67 1.40
C MET A 200 -9.67 3.93 1.86
N VAL A 201 -11.00 3.89 1.79
CA VAL A 201 -11.90 4.98 2.23
C VAL A 201 -13.05 4.37 3.02
N ALA A 202 -13.21 4.79 4.29
CA ALA A 202 -14.30 4.31 5.16
C ALA A 202 -14.42 2.77 5.23
N GLY A 203 -13.29 2.05 5.20
CA GLY A 203 -13.25 0.58 5.20
C GLY A 203 -13.43 -0.06 3.82
N LEU A 204 -13.70 0.73 2.78
CA LEU A 204 -13.95 0.23 1.42
C LEU A 204 -12.70 0.36 0.54
N PRO A 205 -12.33 -0.69 -0.22
CA PRO A 205 -11.23 -0.63 -1.17
C PRO A 205 -11.66 0.03 -2.49
N LEU A 206 -10.90 1.04 -2.91
CA LEU A 206 -10.95 1.61 -4.25
C LEU A 206 -9.68 1.21 -5.00
N VAL A 207 -9.82 0.35 -6.01
CA VAL A 207 -8.68 -0.12 -6.82
C VAL A 207 -8.21 1.01 -7.74
N LEU A 208 -6.98 1.50 -7.52
CA LEU A 208 -6.32 2.51 -8.35
C LEU A 208 -5.47 1.87 -9.47
N LYS A 209 -4.89 0.71 -9.19
CA LYS A 209 -4.12 -0.11 -10.14
C LYS A 209 -4.43 -1.57 -9.86
N ALA A 210 -4.85 -2.31 -10.88
CA ALA A 210 -5.11 -3.75 -10.77
C ALA A 210 -3.89 -4.52 -11.23
N ALA A 211 -3.58 -5.63 -10.54
CA ALA A 211 -2.59 -6.58 -11.02
C ALA A 211 -3.08 -7.13 -12.37
N VAL A 212 -2.23 -7.04 -13.39
CA VAL A 212 -2.51 -7.70 -14.67
C VAL A 212 -2.34 -9.19 -14.42
N LEU A 213 -3.45 -9.93 -14.35
CA LEU A 213 -3.40 -11.38 -14.37
C LEU A 213 -2.81 -11.78 -15.72
N ASN A 214 -1.58 -12.29 -15.74
CA ASN A 214 -1.10 -13.05 -16.89
C ASN A 214 -1.98 -14.30 -16.95
N ALA A 215 -2.97 -14.29 -17.84
CA ALA A 215 -3.69 -15.51 -18.17
C ALA A 215 -2.67 -16.57 -18.61
N PRO A 216 -2.80 -17.84 -18.18
CA PRO A 216 -1.96 -18.89 -18.72
C PRO A 216 -2.09 -18.88 -20.24
N ALA A 217 -0.95 -18.98 -20.94
CA ALA A 217 -0.94 -19.09 -22.39
C ALA A 217 -1.93 -20.20 -22.81
N PRO A 218 -2.78 -19.98 -23.84
CA PRO A 218 -3.63 -21.04 -24.32
C PRO A 218 -2.74 -22.22 -24.70
N ASP A 219 -3.08 -23.37 -24.12
CA ASP A 219 -2.43 -24.65 -24.37
C ASP A 219 -2.27 -24.85 -25.89
N ALA A 220 -1.03 -24.91 -26.36
CA ALA A 220 -0.68 -25.19 -27.74
C ALA A 220 -0.84 -26.69 -28.09
N SER A 221 -1.71 -27.42 -27.39
CA SER A 221 -2.13 -28.78 -27.70
C SER A 221 -3.64 -28.89 -28.02
N GLY A 222 -4.14 -27.94 -28.79
CA GLY A 222 -5.38 -28.12 -29.56
C GLY A 222 -5.06 -28.67 -30.96
N ARG A 223 -5.34 -29.97 -31.16
CA ARG A 223 -5.26 -30.71 -32.43
C ARG A 223 -6.04 -30.06 -33.57
#